data_AF-A0A533XRG2-F1
#
_entry.id   AF-A0A533XRG2-F1
#
_cell.length_a   1.000
_cell.length_b   1.000
_cell.length_c   1.000
_cell.angle_alpha   90.00
_cell.angle_beta   90.00
_cell.angle_gamma   90.00
#
_symmetry.space_group_name_H-M   'P 1'
#
loop_
_entity.id
_entity.type
_entity.pdbx_description
1 polymer ?
#
loop_
_entity_poly.entity_id
_entity_poly.type
_entity_poly.pdbx_seq_one_letter_code
_entity_poly.pdbx_strand_id
1 'polypeptide(L)'
;MSFTNHLRQLAKPIWDAQLTHPFVVALGNGTLPERKFKYYILQDARFLGDLARVFSAGALRAPDSESALRLTKLAEETIVVERSLHEGYGSRWRMSAEQMSSVPMAPTNYAYTRHMLTVAHTGSAVEITVVALPCAWIYCVVGQHLLKHGPPKK
;
A
#
# COMPACT_ATOMS: atom_id res chain seq x y z
N MET A 1 -21.44 9.47 -14.89
CA MET A 1 -20.56 8.55 -14.13
C MET A 1 -19.20 9.20 -13.99
N SER A 2 -18.60 9.27 -12.79
CA SER A 2 -17.26 9.87 -12.63
C SER A 2 -16.17 8.99 -13.26
N PHE A 3 -15.03 9.58 -13.60
CA PHE A 3 -13.87 8.84 -14.12
C PHE A 3 -13.36 7.78 -13.13
N THR A 4 -13.33 8.09 -11.83
CA THR A 4 -12.95 7.13 -10.79
C THR A 4 -13.91 5.94 -10.70
N ASN A 5 -15.22 6.17 -10.87
CA ASN A 5 -16.20 5.07 -10.90
C ASN A 5 -16.04 4.19 -12.14
N HIS A 6 -15.70 4.79 -13.29
CA HIS A 6 -15.40 4.04 -14.50
C HIS A 6 -14.20 3.09 -14.29
N LEU A 7 -13.06 3.62 -13.79
CA LEU A 7 -11.88 2.80 -13.49
C LEU A 7 -12.18 1.71 -12.46
N ARG A 8 -13.00 2.02 -11.44
CA ARG A 8 -13.41 1.07 -10.41
C ARG A 8 -14.23 -0.09 -10.96
N GLN A 9 -15.10 0.18 -11.93
CA GLN A 9 -15.89 -0.86 -12.62
C GLN A 9 -14.99 -1.77 -13.46
N LEU A 10 -14.04 -1.20 -14.21
CA LEU A 10 -13.08 -1.98 -15.00
C LEU A 10 -12.24 -2.91 -14.13
N ALA A 11 -11.79 -2.43 -12.96
CA ALA A 11 -11.00 -3.23 -12.02
C ALA A 11 -11.82 -4.17 -11.13
N LYS A 12 -13.17 -4.19 -11.25
CA LYS A 12 -14.05 -4.91 -10.33
C LYS A 12 -13.68 -6.39 -10.15
N PRO A 13 -13.41 -7.19 -11.20
CA PRO A 13 -13.07 -8.61 -11.03
C PRO A 13 -11.81 -8.83 -10.17
N ILE A 14 -10.81 -7.95 -10.30
CA ILE A 14 -9.57 -8.00 -9.53
C ILE A 14 -9.85 -7.68 -8.05
N TRP A 15 -10.70 -6.70 -7.77
CA TRP A 15 -11.04 -6.32 -6.40
C TRP A 15 -11.87 -7.38 -5.70
N ASP A 16 -12.85 -7.95 -6.41
CA ASP A 16 -13.66 -9.05 -5.88
C ASP A 16 -12.77 -10.25 -5.51
N ALA A 17 -11.80 -10.59 -6.37
CA ALA A 17 -10.84 -11.67 -6.12
C ALA A 17 -9.96 -11.41 -4.88
N GLN A 18 -9.62 -10.15 -4.59
CA GLN A 18 -8.85 -9.80 -3.39
C GLN A 18 -9.63 -10.04 -2.10
N LEU A 19 -10.94 -9.77 -2.09
CA LEU A 19 -11.78 -10.00 -0.91
C LEU A 19 -11.86 -11.48 -0.51
N THR A 20 -11.81 -12.37 -1.50
CA THR A 20 -11.82 -13.83 -1.29
C THR A 20 -10.43 -14.45 -1.29
N HIS A 21 -9.36 -13.66 -1.39
CA HIS A 21 -8.01 -14.20 -1.44
C HIS A 21 -7.67 -14.91 -0.11
N PRO A 22 -7.06 -16.11 -0.12
CA PRO A 22 -6.81 -16.88 1.10
C PRO A 22 -6.04 -16.13 2.18
N PHE A 23 -5.15 -15.21 1.80
CA PHE A 23 -4.45 -14.34 2.76
C PHE A 23 -5.41 -13.41 3.50
N VAL A 24 -6.32 -12.72 2.79
CA VAL A 24 -7.27 -11.76 3.37
C VAL A 24 -8.30 -12.47 4.23
N VAL A 25 -8.82 -13.60 3.75
CA VAL A 25 -9.76 -14.43 4.52
C VAL A 25 -9.10 -14.96 5.80
N ALA A 26 -7.88 -15.50 5.72
CA ALA A 26 -7.17 -15.99 6.90
C ALA A 26 -6.79 -14.85 7.86
N LEU A 27 -6.48 -13.66 7.36
CA LEU A 27 -6.24 -12.47 8.18
C LEU A 27 -7.49 -12.08 8.95
N GLY A 28 -8.65 -12.00 8.27
CA GLY A 28 -9.95 -11.69 8.89
C GLY A 28 -10.37 -12.71 9.94
N ASN A 29 -10.10 -13.99 9.68
CA ASN A 29 -10.43 -15.08 10.59
C ASN A 29 -9.41 -15.26 11.73
N GLY A 30 -8.29 -14.53 11.72
CA GLY A 30 -7.22 -14.68 12.72
C GLY A 30 -6.43 -16.00 12.58
N THR A 31 -6.54 -16.70 11.45
CA THR A 31 -5.90 -18.00 11.20
C THR A 31 -4.66 -17.89 10.31
N LEU A 32 -4.29 -16.69 9.88
CA LEU A 32 -3.11 -16.46 9.04
C LEU A 32 -1.83 -16.86 9.81
N PRO A 33 -1.01 -17.79 9.27
CA PRO A 33 0.24 -18.18 9.93
C PRO A 33 1.19 -16.98 10.10
N GLU A 34 1.75 -16.82 11.30
CA GLU A 34 2.62 -15.68 11.63
C GLU A 34 3.78 -15.51 10.65
N ARG A 35 4.37 -16.61 10.15
CA ARG A 35 5.43 -16.54 9.12
C ARG A 35 5.00 -15.82 7.84
N LYS A 36 3.75 -16.00 7.40
CA LYS A 36 3.20 -15.36 6.20
C LYS A 36 2.93 -13.89 6.46
N PHE A 37 2.41 -13.58 7.65
CA PHE A 37 2.18 -12.21 8.07
C PHE A 37 3.50 -11.43 8.22
N LYS A 38 4.51 -12.03 8.85
CA LYS A 38 5.87 -11.46 8.94
C LYS A 38 6.46 -11.18 7.57
N TYR A 39 6.36 -12.14 6.64
CA TYR A 39 6.80 -11.94 5.27
C TYR A 39 6.08 -10.75 4.60
N TYR A 40 4.76 -10.68 4.74
CA TYR A 40 3.95 -9.58 4.21
C TYR A 40 4.43 -8.22 4.75
N ILE A 41 4.58 -8.05 6.07
CA ILE A 41 5.02 -6.79 6.68
C ILE A 41 6.43 -6.38 6.20
N LEU A 42 7.36 -7.33 6.08
CA LEU A 42 8.70 -7.03 5.58
C LEU A 42 8.69 -6.58 4.11
N GLN A 43 7.79 -7.12 3.29
CA GLN A 43 7.60 -6.65 1.92
C GLN A 43 6.87 -5.30 1.87
N ASP A 44 5.89 -5.09 2.74
CA ASP A 44 5.10 -3.87 2.82
C ASP A 44 5.97 -2.66 3.21
N ALA A 45 6.96 -2.85 4.10
CA ALA A 45 7.96 -1.81 4.40
C ALA A 45 8.71 -1.33 3.15
N ARG A 46 9.12 -2.26 2.26
CA ARG A 46 9.77 -1.92 0.98
C ARG A 46 8.81 -1.20 0.03
N PHE A 47 7.55 -1.64 0.00
CA PHE A 47 6.51 -1.03 -0.82
C PHE A 47 6.23 0.42 -0.40
N LEU A 48 6.05 0.66 0.91
CA LEU A 48 5.76 2.00 1.45
C LEU A 48 6.89 2.99 1.18
N GLY A 49 8.15 2.55 1.26
CA GLY A 49 9.30 3.39 0.90
C GLY A 49 9.28 3.87 -0.56
N ASP A 50 8.87 3.01 -1.49
CA ASP A 50 8.70 3.40 -2.91
C ASP A 50 7.42 4.23 -3.13
N LEU A 51 6.32 3.92 -2.44
CA LEU A 51 5.07 4.68 -2.52
C LEU A 51 5.26 6.14 -2.04
N ALA A 52 6.02 6.35 -0.96
CA ALA A 52 6.34 7.69 -0.48
C ALA A 52 7.06 8.53 -1.57
N ARG A 53 7.99 7.92 -2.32
CA ARG A 53 8.68 8.58 -3.45
C ARG A 53 7.73 8.91 -4.59
N VAL A 54 6.74 8.06 -4.88
CA VAL A 54 5.70 8.32 -5.88
C VAL A 54 4.89 9.56 -5.49
N PHE A 55 4.48 9.67 -4.22
CA PHE A 55 3.78 10.86 -3.74
C PHE A 55 4.65 12.13 -3.80
N SER A 56 5.93 12.06 -3.43
CA SER A 56 6.85 13.19 -3.57
C SER A 56 7.02 13.63 -5.03
N ALA A 57 7.12 12.69 -5.96
CA ALA A 57 7.19 12.98 -7.39
C ALA A 57 5.89 13.60 -7.93
N GLY A 58 4.75 13.21 -7.36
CA GLY A 58 3.45 13.83 -7.61
C GLY A 58 3.39 15.27 -7.11
N ALA A 59 3.89 15.52 -5.89
CA ALA A 59 3.92 16.87 -5.31
C ALA A 59 4.74 17.84 -6.18
N LEU A 60 5.87 17.39 -6.72
CA LEU A 60 6.70 18.16 -7.66
C LEU A 60 5.96 18.56 -8.94
N ARG A 61 5.05 17.71 -9.43
CA ARG A 61 4.30 17.91 -10.68
C ARG A 61 2.90 18.48 -10.47
N ALA A 62 2.53 18.76 -9.22
CA ALA A 62 1.18 19.18 -8.89
C ALA A 62 0.79 20.46 -9.64
N PRO A 63 -0.48 20.58 -10.08
CA PRO A 63 -0.93 21.72 -10.87
C PRO A 63 -1.05 23.02 -10.05
N ASP A 64 -1.12 22.90 -8.72
CA ASP A 64 -1.29 24.00 -7.78
C ASP A 64 -0.68 23.65 -6.42
N SER A 65 -0.49 24.68 -5.58
CA SER A 65 0.14 24.54 -4.26
C SER A 65 -0.68 23.72 -3.27
N GLU A 66 -2.00 23.69 -3.39
CA GLU A 66 -2.86 22.89 -2.52
C GLU A 66 -2.71 21.41 -2.83
N SER A 67 -2.73 21.05 -4.11
CA SER A 67 -2.44 19.70 -4.61
C SER A 67 -1.03 19.25 -4.21
N ALA A 68 -0.03 20.13 -4.32
CA ALA A 68 1.34 19.85 -3.89
C ALA A 68 1.42 19.56 -2.39
N LEU A 69 0.75 20.37 -1.57
CA LEU A 69 0.70 20.20 -0.12
C LEU A 69 0.02 18.88 0.27
N ARG A 70 -1.08 18.51 -0.38
CA ARG A 70 -1.78 17.24 -0.13
C ARG A 70 -0.89 16.03 -0.43
N LEU A 71 -0.22 16.03 -1.59
CA LEU A 71 0.69 14.94 -1.96
C LEU A 71 1.93 14.88 -1.06
N THR A 72 2.42 16.02 -0.60
CA THR A 72 3.52 16.08 0.38
C THR A 72 3.11 15.44 1.71
N LYS A 73 1.90 15.75 2.20
CA LYS A 73 1.35 15.13 3.42
C LYS A 73 1.19 13.62 3.27
N LEU A 74 0.70 13.15 2.13
CA LEU A 74 0.60 11.71 1.86
C LEU A 74 1.97 11.02 1.88
N ALA A 75 3.01 11.66 1.33
CA ALA A 75 4.38 11.13 1.41
C ALA A 75 4.88 11.05 2.86
N GLU A 76 4.67 12.11 3.65
CA GLU A 76 5.01 12.15 5.07
C GLU A 76 4.29 11.05 5.86
N GLU A 77 2.97 10.98 5.75
CA GLU A 77 2.13 9.97 6.44
C GLU A 77 2.58 8.55 6.08
N THR A 78 2.90 8.30 4.82
CA THR A 78 3.42 6.99 4.36
C THR A 78 4.73 6.62 5.07
N ILE A 79 5.65 7.58 5.21
CA ILE A 79 6.93 7.37 5.91
C ILE A 79 6.71 7.15 7.42
N VAL A 80 5.80 7.91 8.03
CA VAL A 80 5.49 7.77 9.46
C VAL A 80 4.88 6.39 9.75
N VAL A 81 3.93 5.94 8.93
CA VAL A 81 3.32 4.60 9.06
C VAL A 81 4.37 3.50 8.91
N GLU A 82 5.25 3.61 7.93
CA GLU A 82 6.35 2.65 7.73
C GLU A 82 7.25 2.55 8.97
N ARG A 83 7.63 3.70 9.56
CA ARG A 83 8.46 3.73 10.77
C ARG A 83 7.75 3.10 11.96
N SER A 84 6.46 3.39 12.14
CA SER A 84 5.66 2.75 13.20
C SER A 84 5.58 1.23 13.04
N LEU A 85 5.49 0.72 11.80
CA LEU A 85 5.55 -0.71 11.53
C LEU A 85 6.92 -1.30 11.89
N HIS A 86 8.00 -0.60 11.53
CA HIS A 86 9.37 -0.98 11.89
C HIS A 86 9.58 -1.04 13.41
N GLU A 87 9.13 -0.03 14.16
CA GLU A 87 9.29 0.02 15.61
C GLU A 87 8.49 -1.08 16.32
N GLY A 88 7.21 -1.25 15.95
CA GLY A 88 6.32 -2.22 16.57
C GLY A 88 6.72 -3.66 16.27
N TYR A 89 6.82 -4.02 14.98
CA TYR A 89 7.14 -5.39 14.59
C TYR A 89 8.64 -5.71 14.67
N GLY A 90 9.53 -4.74 14.49
CA GLY A 90 10.97 -4.91 14.68
C GLY A 90 11.29 -5.33 16.11
N SER A 91 10.66 -4.70 17.11
CA SER A 91 10.78 -5.10 18.50
C SER A 91 10.29 -6.53 18.75
N ARG A 92 9.12 -6.90 18.20
CA ARG A 92 8.54 -8.25 18.31
C ARG A 92 9.42 -9.32 17.67
N TRP A 93 10.04 -9.02 16.54
CA TRP A 93 10.84 -9.97 15.75
C TRP A 93 12.34 -9.86 15.97
N ARG A 94 12.79 -8.98 16.86
CA ARG A 94 14.20 -8.69 17.15
C ARG A 94 14.97 -8.31 15.89
N MET A 95 14.40 -7.41 15.09
CA MET A 95 15.00 -6.87 13.87
C MET A 95 15.15 -5.34 13.98
N SER A 96 16.28 -4.81 13.54
CA SER A 96 16.44 -3.36 13.35
C SER A 96 15.65 -2.89 12.12
N ALA A 97 15.34 -1.58 12.05
CA ALA A 97 14.72 -0.98 10.88
C ALA A 97 15.55 -1.20 9.60
N GLU A 98 16.88 -1.18 9.71
CA GLU A 98 17.80 -1.48 8.61
C GLU A 98 17.71 -2.94 8.16
N GLN A 99 17.62 -3.89 9.10
CA GLN A 99 17.41 -5.31 8.78
C GLN A 99 16.05 -5.55 8.09
N MET A 100 14.99 -4.88 8.53
CA MET A 100 13.68 -4.96 7.88
C MET A 100 13.71 -4.34 6.48
N SER A 101 14.37 -3.19 6.34
CA SER A 101 14.52 -2.47 5.06
C SER A 101 15.49 -3.13 4.08
N SER A 102 16.38 -4.01 4.53
CA SER A 102 17.34 -4.72 3.66
C SER A 102 16.80 -6.04 3.13
N VAL A 103 15.61 -6.48 3.56
CA VAL A 103 14.96 -7.67 3.01
C VAL A 103 14.76 -7.48 1.50
N PRO A 104 15.24 -8.43 0.67
CA PRO A 104 15.05 -8.37 -0.77
C PRO A 104 13.56 -8.29 -1.14
N MET A 105 13.24 -7.44 -2.11
CA MET A 105 11.90 -7.37 -2.65
C MET A 105 11.56 -8.67 -3.37
N ALA A 106 10.36 -9.19 -3.11
CA ALA A 106 9.77 -10.25 -3.90
C ALA A 106 9.57 -9.79 -5.36
N PRO A 107 9.60 -10.70 -6.35
CA PRO A 107 9.39 -10.33 -7.75
C PRO A 107 8.12 -9.51 -8.00
N THR A 108 7.01 -9.87 -7.35
CA THR A 108 5.73 -9.13 -7.45
C THR A 108 5.82 -7.72 -6.87
N ASN A 109 6.47 -7.57 -5.71
CA ASN A 109 6.65 -6.27 -5.05
C ASN A 109 7.53 -5.37 -5.92
N TYR A 110 8.66 -5.91 -6.39
CA TYR A 110 9.56 -5.21 -7.31
C TYR A 110 8.82 -4.77 -8.58
N ALA A 111 8.11 -5.67 -9.24
CA ALA A 111 7.36 -5.34 -10.47
C ALA A 111 6.33 -4.24 -10.24
N TYR A 112 5.59 -4.30 -9.12
CA TYR A 112 4.60 -3.29 -8.80
C TYR A 112 5.25 -1.93 -8.52
N THR A 113 6.25 -1.86 -7.64
CA THR A 113 6.89 -0.58 -7.31
C THR A 113 7.67 0.00 -8.48
N ARG A 114 8.29 -0.82 -9.33
CA ARG A 114 8.92 -0.34 -10.56
C ARG A 114 7.92 0.27 -11.51
N HIS A 115 6.75 -0.35 -11.71
CA HIS A 115 5.69 0.24 -12.51
C HIS A 115 5.27 1.61 -11.97
N MET A 116 5.01 1.73 -10.67
CA MET A 116 4.64 3.00 -10.05
C MET A 116 5.73 4.07 -10.20
N LEU A 117 7.00 3.70 -9.99
CA LEU A 117 8.12 4.63 -10.08
C LEU A 117 8.43 5.05 -11.52
N THR A 118 8.24 4.16 -12.51
CA THR A 118 8.34 4.52 -13.92
C THR A 118 7.28 5.56 -14.28
N VAL A 119 6.04 5.38 -13.83
CA VAL A 119 4.96 6.38 -14.01
C VAL A 119 5.29 7.67 -13.25
N ALA A 120 5.82 7.59 -12.03
CA ALA A 120 6.27 8.74 -11.24
C ALA A 120 7.37 9.56 -11.95
N HIS A 121 8.24 8.89 -12.70
CA HIS A 121 9.35 9.54 -13.39
C HIS A 121 8.91 10.16 -14.72
N THR A 122 8.05 9.48 -15.48
CA THR A 122 7.75 9.82 -16.88
C THR A 122 6.37 10.44 -17.10
N GLY A 123 5.45 10.27 -16.15
CA GLY A 123 4.05 10.68 -16.28
C GLY A 123 3.74 12.09 -15.77
N SER A 124 2.52 12.50 -16.07
CA SER A 124 1.84 13.70 -15.57
C SER A 124 1.33 13.54 -14.13
N ALA A 125 0.97 14.64 -13.48
CA ALA A 125 0.38 14.62 -12.14
C ALA A 125 -0.86 13.70 -12.04
N VAL A 126 -1.66 13.64 -13.10
CA VAL A 126 -2.85 12.78 -13.17
C VAL A 126 -2.44 11.31 -13.19
N GLU A 127 -1.49 10.93 -14.04
CA GLU A 127 -1.02 9.53 -14.14
C GLU A 127 -0.39 9.06 -12.83
N ILE A 128 0.37 9.94 -12.15
CA ILE A 128 0.96 9.65 -10.83
C ILE A 128 -0.13 9.46 -9.77
N THR A 129 -1.15 10.31 -9.78
CA THR A 129 -2.27 10.19 -8.85
C THR A 129 -3.05 8.89 -9.10
N VAL A 130 -3.28 8.55 -10.37
CA VAL A 130 -4.00 7.33 -10.77
C VAL A 130 -3.21 6.07 -10.44
N VAL A 131 -1.88 6.04 -10.62
CA VAL A 131 -1.09 4.84 -10.32
C VAL A 131 -1.01 4.55 -8.82
N ALA A 132 -1.06 5.57 -7.97
CA ALA A 132 -1.09 5.43 -6.51
C ALA A 132 -2.49 5.17 -5.94
N LEU A 133 -3.56 5.56 -6.64
CA LEU A 133 -4.94 5.48 -6.14
C LEU A 133 -5.38 4.06 -5.68
N PRO A 134 -5.07 2.96 -6.40
CA PRO A 134 -5.59 1.65 -6.05
C PRO A 134 -5.14 1.17 -4.67
N CYS A 135 -3.90 1.48 -4.24
CA CYS A 135 -3.36 0.90 -3.00
C CYS A 135 -4.14 1.37 -1.76
N ALA A 136 -4.41 2.67 -1.64
CA ALA A 136 -5.19 3.20 -0.52
C ALA A 136 -6.65 2.73 -0.58
N TRP A 137 -7.24 2.74 -1.79
CA TRP A 137 -8.66 2.49 -1.94
C TRP A 137 -9.03 1.01 -1.72
N ILE A 138 -8.22 0.06 -2.19
CA ILE A 138 -8.49 -1.36 -1.94
C ILE A 138 -8.31 -1.73 -0.47
N TYR A 139 -7.34 -1.13 0.24
CA TYR A 139 -7.15 -1.37 1.68
C TYR A 139 -8.36 -0.88 2.49
N CYS A 140 -8.94 0.26 2.12
CA CYS A 140 -10.20 0.73 2.72
C CYS A 140 -11.35 -0.27 2.48
N VAL A 141 -11.48 -0.78 1.25
CA VAL A 141 -12.54 -1.75 0.89
C VAL A 141 -12.34 -3.09 1.62
N VAL A 142 -11.11 -3.60 1.69
CA VAL A 142 -10.78 -4.82 2.45
C VAL A 142 -11.05 -4.60 3.93
N GLY A 143 -10.62 -3.48 4.52
CA GLY A 143 -10.87 -3.15 5.92
C GLY A 143 -12.35 -3.08 6.25
N GLN A 144 -13.15 -2.40 5.42
CA GLN A 144 -14.61 -2.36 5.56
C GLN A 144 -15.25 -3.75 5.40
N HIS A 145 -14.73 -4.58 4.50
CA HIS A 145 -15.21 -5.96 4.34
C HIS A 145 -14.94 -6.79 5.60
N LEU A 146 -13.75 -6.69 6.19
CA LEU A 146 -13.40 -7.39 7.43
C LEU A 146 -14.22 -6.89 8.63
N LEU A 147 -14.45 -5.57 8.75
CA LEU A 147 -15.27 -5.01 9.83
C LEU A 147 -16.69 -5.55 9.86
N LYS A 148 -17.29 -5.86 8.69
CA LYS A 148 -18.63 -6.46 8.60
C LYS A 148 -18.70 -7.86 9.20
N HIS A 149 -17.58 -8.59 9.27
CA HIS A 149 -17.51 -9.93 9.83
C HIS A 149 -17.15 -9.93 11.32
N GLY A 150 -16.83 -8.76 11.89
CA GLY A 150 -16.40 -8.60 13.27
C GLY A 150 -14.93 -9.01 13.48
N PRO A 151 -14.40 -8.83 14.70
CA PRO A 151 -13.06 -9.29 15.03
C PRO A 151 -12.98 -10.82 15.02
N PRO A 152 -11.81 -11.40 14.73
CA PRO A 152 -11.62 -12.84 14.83
C PRO A 152 -11.95 -13.35 16.24
N LYS A 153 -12.57 -14.53 16.32
CA LYS A 153 -12.84 -15.20 17.59
C LYS A 153 -11.49 -15.57 18.22
N LYS A 154 -11.23 -15.05 19.43
CA LYS A 154 -10.00 -15.34 20.20
C LYS A 154 -9.82 -16.83 20.45
#